data_AF-A0A7X6FSE7-F1
#
_entry.id   AF-A0A7X6FSE7-F1
#
_cell.length_a   1.000
_cell.length_b   1.000
_cell.length_c   1.000
_cell.angle_alpha   90.00
_cell.angle_beta   90.00
_cell.angle_gamma   90.00
#
_symmetry.space_group_name_H-M   'P 1'
#
loop_
_entity.id
_entity.type
_entity.pdbx_description
1 polymer ?
#
loop_
_entity_poly.entity_id
_entity_poly.type
_entity_poly.pdbx_seq_one_letter_code
_entity_poly.pdbx_strand_id
1 'polypeptide(L)'
;MIRSDDKFTVFQRIRYAVLIEKTLSEPFSAKDIRRFARGWTYTCYHSFLAYNCSDKLPEEEALFVRVERGATVFYEAGARDKVDASEK
;
A
#
# COMPACT_ATOMS: atom_id res chain seq x y z
N MET A 1 8.22 8.89 -25.38
CA MET A 1 7.26 8.27 -24.44
C MET A 1 7.92 8.14 -23.08
N ILE A 2 7.33 8.70 -22.02
CA ILE A 2 7.79 8.43 -20.66
C ILE A 2 7.38 6.99 -20.33
N ARG A 3 8.34 6.13 -19.98
CA ARG A 3 8.07 4.76 -19.55
C ARG A 3 7.40 4.83 -18.17
N SER A 4 6.22 4.22 -18.03
CA SER A 4 5.55 4.09 -16.74
C SER A 4 6.33 3.13 -15.84
N ASP A 5 6.48 3.48 -14.57
CA ASP A 5 7.03 2.56 -13.57
C ASP A 5 6.13 1.31 -13.46
N ASP A 6 6.73 0.14 -13.24
CA ASP A 6 5.96 -1.08 -12.99
C ASP A 6 5.41 -1.11 -11.55
N LYS A 7 4.40 -1.96 -11.31
CA LYS A 7 3.72 -2.05 -10.01
C LYS A 7 4.63 -2.49 -8.87
N PHE A 8 5.62 -3.36 -9.13
CA PHE A 8 6.53 -3.85 -8.10
C PHE A 8 7.50 -2.75 -7.65
N THR A 9 8.05 -1.99 -8.60
CA THR A 9 8.89 -0.82 -8.28
C THR A 9 8.12 0.22 -7.47
N VAL A 10 6.87 0.51 -7.85
CA VAL A 10 6.01 1.45 -7.11
C VAL A 10 5.72 0.95 -5.69
N PHE A 11 5.38 -0.33 -5.54
CA PHE A 11 5.17 -0.96 -4.24
C PHE A 11 6.39 -0.82 -3.33
N GLN A 12 7.59 -1.17 -3.82
CA GLN A 12 8.82 -1.08 -3.02
C GLN A 12 9.11 0.34 -2.55
N ARG A 13 8.87 1.35 -3.40
CA ARG A 13 9.04 2.76 -3.01
C ARG A 13 8.05 3.20 -1.94
N ILE A 14 6.78 2.81 -2.07
CA ILE A 14 5.75 3.10 -1.05
C ILE A 14 6.13 2.43 0.27
N ARG A 15 6.50 1.13 0.23
CA ARG A 15 6.96 0.38 1.40
C ARG A 15 8.12 1.07 2.10
N TYR A 16 9.14 1.48 1.34
CA TYR A 16 10.31 2.15 1.87
C TYR A 16 9.96 3.51 2.50
N ALA A 17 9.11 4.29 1.84
CA ALA A 17 8.66 5.60 2.34
C ALA A 17 7.86 5.50 3.65
N VAL A 18 7.05 4.44 3.81
CA VAL A 18 6.24 4.21 5.01
C VAL A 18 7.07 3.58 6.14
N LEU A 19 7.81 2.51 5.85
CA LEU A 19 8.44 1.69 6.88
C LEU A 19 9.82 2.22 7.30
N ILE A 20 10.59 2.77 6.36
CA ILE A 20 11.99 3.12 6.58
C ILE A 20 12.18 4.64 6.67
N GLU A 21 11.85 5.40 5.62
CA GLU A 21 12.11 6.84 5.59
C GLU A 21 11.12 7.65 6.44
N LYS A 22 9.95 7.08 6.75
CA LYS A 22 8.84 7.78 7.43
C LYS A 22 8.41 9.06 6.70
N THR A 23 8.59 9.11 5.37
CA THR A 23 8.24 10.26 4.51
C THR A 23 6.79 10.18 4.02
N LEU A 24 6.15 9.01 4.09
CA LEU A 24 4.72 8.81 3.85
C LEU A 24 4.05 8.35 5.15
N SER A 25 3.18 9.18 5.71
CA SER A 25 2.40 8.84 6.90
C SER A 25 1.19 7.97 6.54
N GLU A 26 0.84 7.09 7.47
CA GLU A 26 -0.37 6.29 7.40
C GLU A 26 -1.51 6.95 8.21
N PRO A 27 -2.77 6.84 7.75
CA PRO A 27 -3.18 6.29 6.47
C PRO A 27 -2.86 7.24 5.30
N PHE A 28 -2.62 6.68 4.11
CA PHE A 28 -2.35 7.42 2.88
C PHE A 28 -3.41 7.18 1.81
N SER A 29 -3.51 8.12 0.88
CA SER A 29 -4.44 8.08 -0.24
C SER A 29 -3.77 7.81 -1.59
N ALA A 30 -4.59 7.55 -2.61
CA ALA A 30 -4.13 7.48 -4.01
C ALA A 30 -3.41 8.76 -4.47
N LYS A 31 -3.70 9.92 -3.86
CA LYS A 31 -3.02 11.19 -4.17
C LYS A 31 -1.61 11.22 -3.60
N ASP A 32 -1.42 10.70 -2.38
CA ASP A 32 -0.14 10.74 -1.67
C ASP A 32 0.89 9.83 -2.32
N ILE A 33 0.42 8.71 -2.91
CA ILE A 33 1.32 7.77 -3.57
C ILE A 33 1.77 8.20 -4.99
N ARG A 34 1.17 9.26 -5.57
CA ARG A 34 1.48 9.70 -6.94
C ARG A 34 2.96 10.01 -7.14
N ARG A 35 3.61 10.56 -6.11
CA ARG A 35 5.04 10.92 -6.16
C ARG A 35 5.98 9.70 -6.30
N PHE A 36 5.49 8.49 -6.04
CA PHE A 36 6.28 7.26 -6.11
C PHE A 36 6.11 6.49 -7.43
N ALA A 37 5.14 6.88 -8.26
CA ALA A 37 4.73 6.15 -9.47
C ALA A 37 4.74 7.06 -10.71
N ARG A 38 5.92 7.18 -11.33
CA ARG A 38 6.11 8.04 -12.49
C ARG A 38 5.43 7.43 -13.72
N GLY A 39 4.78 8.29 -14.51
CA GLY A 39 4.12 7.88 -15.75
C GLY A 39 2.81 7.11 -15.56
N TRP A 40 2.28 7.02 -14.33
CA TRP A 40 0.95 6.44 -14.09
C TRP A 40 -0.16 7.45 -14.39
N THR A 41 -1.24 6.96 -14.99
CA THR A 41 -2.46 7.76 -15.14
C THR A 41 -3.19 7.85 -13.80
N TYR A 42 -4.11 8.82 -13.67
CA TYR A 42 -4.85 9.03 -12.43
C TYR A 42 -5.61 7.78 -11.94
N THR A 43 -6.15 6.98 -12.86
CA THR A 43 -6.89 5.77 -12.51
C THR A 43 -5.99 4.66 -11.98
N CYS A 44 -4.71 4.59 -12.43
CA CYS A 44 -3.77 3.56 -12.00
C CYS A 44 -3.54 3.56 -10.48
N TYR A 45 -3.44 4.74 -9.85
CA TYR A 45 -3.22 4.84 -8.39
C TYR A 45 -4.37 4.22 -7.60
N HIS A 46 -5.61 4.55 -7.98
CA HIS A 46 -6.82 4.01 -7.36
C HIS A 46 -6.95 2.52 -7.59
N SER A 47 -6.75 2.07 -8.84
CA SER A 47 -6.80 0.65 -9.18
C SER A 47 -5.72 -0.15 -8.47
N PHE A 48 -4.52 0.41 -8.29
CA PHE A 48 -3.43 -0.26 -7.58
C PHE A 48 -3.76 -0.47 -6.11
N LEU A 49 -4.22 0.56 -5.40
CA LEU A 49 -4.62 0.41 -3.99
C LEU A 49 -5.81 -0.53 -3.86
N ALA A 50 -6.85 -0.37 -4.67
CA ALA A 50 -8.04 -1.22 -4.60
C ALA A 50 -7.77 -2.68 -5.00
N TYR A 51 -6.85 -2.94 -5.93
CA TYR A 51 -6.53 -4.29 -6.36
C TYR A 51 -5.74 -5.07 -5.30
N ASN A 52 -4.84 -4.40 -4.58
CA ASN A 52 -3.94 -5.05 -3.62
C ASN A 52 -4.42 -4.87 -2.16
N CYS A 53 -5.71 -4.62 -1.96
CA CYS A 53 -6.32 -4.40 -0.65
C CYS A 53 -6.92 -5.70 -0.07
N SER A 54 -6.98 -5.81 1.25
CA SER A 54 -7.65 -6.89 1.99
C SER A 54 -9.13 -7.06 1.66
N ASP A 55 -9.79 -6.04 1.10
CA ASP A 55 -11.17 -6.13 0.61
C ASP A 55 -11.31 -7.06 -0.61
N LYS A 56 -10.21 -7.27 -1.35
CA LYS A 56 -10.20 -7.97 -2.64
C LYS A 56 -9.28 -9.19 -2.68
N LEU A 57 -8.19 -9.15 -1.93
CA LEU A 57 -7.24 -10.25 -1.84
C LEU A 57 -7.31 -10.91 -0.46
N PRO A 58 -7.01 -12.22 -0.38
CA PRO A 58 -6.83 -12.88 0.91
C PRO A 58 -5.67 -12.24 1.70
N GLU A 59 -5.65 -12.47 3.01
CA GLU A 59 -4.75 -11.78 3.94
C GLU A 59 -3.27 -12.03 3.63
N GLU A 60 -2.93 -13.20 3.10
CA GLU A 60 -1.56 -13.58 2.72
C GLU A 60 -1.06 -12.86 1.46
N GLU A 61 -1.98 -12.30 0.65
CA GLU A 61 -1.68 -11.62 -0.61
C GLU A 61 -1.94 -10.11 -0.56
N ALA A 62 -2.74 -9.65 0.40
CA ALA A 62 -3.05 -8.24 0.57
C ALA A 62 -1.79 -7.44 0.94
N LEU A 63 -1.56 -6.35 0.22
CA LEU A 63 -0.44 -5.42 0.50
C LEU A 63 -0.91 -4.23 1.33
N PHE A 64 -2.23 -4.01 1.38
CA PHE A 64 -2.83 -2.84 1.98
C PHE A 64 -4.12 -3.18 2.70
N VAL A 65 -4.47 -2.37 3.70
CA VAL A 65 -5.78 -2.40 4.36
C VAL A 65 -6.47 -1.06 4.15
N ARG A 66 -7.71 -1.10 3.68
CA ARG A 66 -8.56 0.08 3.61
C ARG A 66 -9.18 0.31 4.99
N VAL A 67 -8.83 1.44 5.60
CA VAL A 67 -9.39 1.83 6.91
C VAL A 67 -10.65 2.69 6.76
N GLU A 68 -10.73 3.46 5.68
CA GLU A 68 -11.93 4.22 5.29
C GLU A 68 -11.90 4.56 3.78
N ARG A 69 -12.93 5.24 3.28
CA ARG A 69 -13.02 5.59 1.86
C ARG A 69 -11.87 6.51 1.44
N GLY A 70 -10.93 5.95 0.67
CA GLY A 70 -9.80 6.70 0.11
C GLY A 70 -8.58 6.80 1.04
N ALA A 71 -8.64 6.17 2.22
CA ALA A 71 -7.51 6.09 3.14
C ALA A 71 -7.10 4.63 3.36
N THR A 72 -5.80 4.38 3.30
CA THR A 72 -5.23 3.04 3.23
C THR A 72 -3.96 2.98 4.08
N VAL A 73 -3.74 1.87 4.77
CA VAL A 73 -2.50 1.58 5.49
C VAL A 73 -1.78 0.42 4.81
N PHE A 74 -0.48 0.37 4.96
CA PHE A 74 0.37 -0.72 4.52
C PHE A 74 0.08 -1.95 5.39
N TYR A 75 -0.07 -3.10 4.73
CA TYR A 75 -0.27 -4.36 5.43
C TYR A 75 1.07 -5.08 5.54
N GLU A 76 1.56 -5.27 6.76
CA GLU A 76 2.64 -6.23 7.01
C GLU A 76 2.01 -7.61 7.19
N ALA A 77 1.98 -8.39 6.10
CA ALA A 77 1.68 -9.82 6.20
C ALA A 77 2.65 -10.45 7.21
N GLY A 78 2.12 -10.84 8.37
CA GLY A 78 2.88 -11.39 9.51
C GLY A 78 2.94 -10.51 10.77
N ALA A 79 2.37 -9.30 10.80
CA ALA A 79 2.33 -8.48 12.02
C ALA A 79 1.29 -8.94 13.06
N ARG A 80 0.38 -9.86 12.68
CA ARG A 80 -0.70 -10.36 13.54
C ARG A 80 -0.36 -11.61 14.35
N ASP A 81 0.69 -12.35 14.02
CA ASP A 81 1.20 -13.46 14.85
C ASP A 81 1.75 -13.01 16.22
N LYS A 82 1.72 -11.70 16.51
CA LYS A 82 2.11 -11.11 17.80
C LYS A 82 0.93 -10.61 18.64
N VAL A 83 -0.30 -10.60 18.12
CA VAL A 83 -1.46 -10.07 18.86
C VAL A 83 -2.21 -11.16 19.64
N ASP A 84 -2.16 -12.42 19.18
CA ASP A 84 -2.76 -13.56 19.91
C ASP A 84 -1.77 -14.32 20.83
N ALA A 85 -0.53 -13.83 20.98
CA ALA A 85 0.47 -14.41 21.90
C ALA A 85 0.57 -13.66 23.25
N SER A 86 -0.33 -12.72 23.54
CA SER A 86 -0.43 -12.04 24.86
C SER A 86 -1.73 -12.32 25.61
N GLU A 87 -2.52 -13.30 25.16
CA GLU A 87 -3.63 -13.83 25.95
C GLU A 87 -3.50 -15.36 26.09
N LYS A 88 -2.47 -15.79 26.80
CA LYS A 88 -2.50 -17.01 27.62
C LYS A 88 -1.41 -17.03 28.68
#